data_AF-A0A816C740-F1
#
_entry.id   AF-A0A816C740-F1
#
_cell.length_a   1.000
_cell.length_b   1.000
_cell.length_c   1.000
_cell.angle_alpha   90.00
_cell.angle_beta   90.00
_cell.angle_gamma   90.00
#
_symmetry.space_group_name_H-M   'P 1'
#
loop_
_entity.id
_entity.type
_entity.pdbx_description
1 polymer ?
#
loop_
_entity_poly.entity_id
_entity_poly.type
_entity_poly.pdbx_seq_one_letter_code
_entity_poly.pdbx_strand_id
1 'polypeptide(L)'
;MDKINIRYYILTRFKLGCTAKQIHVELCDAWGEDDPRVGRPVTGVTDENIETVRMLIEENPHISIRYLAFETGVPYGTINSITHDELKLKTLCA
;
A
#
# COMPACT_ATOMS: atom_id res chain seq x y z
N MET A 1 3.40 -15.65 -23.48
CA MET A 1 4.67 -16.31 -23.10
C MET A 1 4.51 -16.82 -21.67
N ASP A 2 4.78 -18.11 -21.37
CA ASP A 2 4.68 -18.62 -20.00
C ASP A 2 5.63 -17.88 -19.03
N LYS A 3 5.24 -17.72 -17.76
CA LYS A 3 6.07 -17.01 -16.74
C LYS A 3 7.49 -17.58 -16.61
N ILE A 4 7.67 -18.86 -16.92
CA ILE A 4 8.96 -19.57 -16.95
C ILE A 4 9.88 -19.00 -18.05
N ASN A 5 9.32 -18.69 -19.22
CA ASN A 5 10.05 -18.19 -20.37
C ASN A 5 10.50 -16.74 -20.20
N ILE A 6 9.69 -15.90 -19.53
CA ILE A 6 10.05 -14.49 -19.24
C ILE A 6 11.22 -14.44 -18.27
N ARG A 7 11.23 -15.28 -17.23
CA ARG A 7 12.37 -15.37 -16.29
C ARG A 7 13.66 -15.75 -17.00
N TYR A 8 13.63 -16.78 -17.85
CA TYR A 8 14.80 -17.21 -18.61
C TYR A 8 15.32 -16.11 -19.55
N TYR A 9 14.40 -15.42 -20.22
CA TYR A 9 14.71 -14.30 -21.11
C TYR A 9 15.38 -13.14 -20.36
N ILE A 10 14.80 -12.70 -19.24
CA ILE A 10 15.37 -11.63 -18.39
C ILE A 10 16.78 -12.01 -17.93
N LEU A 11 16.98 -13.24 -17.43
CA LEU A 11 18.28 -13.74 -17.00
C LEU A 11 19.32 -13.73 -18.14
N THR A 12 18.89 -14.10 -19.34
CA THR A 12 19.76 -14.09 -20.53
C THR A 12 20.16 -12.66 -20.90
N ARG A 13 19.21 -11.71 -20.91
CA ARG A 13 19.48 -10.29 -21.21
C ARG A 13 20.41 -9.66 -20.17
N PHE A 14 20.25 -9.98 -18.89
CA PHE A 14 21.18 -9.55 -17.85
C PHE A 14 22.60 -10.10 -18.07
N LYS A 15 22.74 -11.38 -18.43
CA LYS A 15 24.06 -11.98 -18.76
C LYS A 15 24.73 -11.37 -19.98
N LEU A 16 23.93 -10.84 -20.93
CA LEU A 16 24.41 -10.11 -22.10
C LEU A 16 24.74 -8.64 -21.81
N GLY A 17 24.59 -8.18 -20.56
CA GLY A 17 24.93 -6.83 -20.14
C GLY A 17 23.83 -5.79 -20.37
N CYS A 18 22.61 -6.20 -20.71
CA CYS A 18 21.47 -5.28 -20.78
C CYS A 18 21.10 -4.80 -19.37
N THR A 19 20.80 -3.50 -19.26
CA THR A 19 20.30 -2.92 -18.02
C THR A 19 18.83 -3.28 -17.79
N ALA A 20 18.40 -3.30 -16.53
CA ALA A 20 17.01 -3.57 -16.18
C ALA A 20 16.02 -2.65 -16.91
N LYS A 21 16.39 -1.39 -17.15
CA LYS A 21 15.56 -0.41 -17.86
C LYS A 21 15.38 -0.76 -19.34
N GLN A 22 16.46 -1.17 -20.01
CA GLN A 22 16.40 -1.59 -21.42
C GLN A 22 15.53 -2.84 -21.58
N ILE A 23 15.67 -3.81 -20.66
CA ILE A 23 14.85 -5.02 -20.65
C ILE A 23 13.38 -4.66 -20.43
N HIS A 24 13.07 -3.77 -19.47
CA HIS A 24 11.70 -3.33 -19.21
C HIS A 24 11.04 -2.68 -20.44
N VAL A 25 11.73 -1.75 -21.10
CA VAL A 25 11.21 -1.09 -22.31
C VAL A 25 10.95 -2.12 -23.41
N GLU A 26 11.91 -3.02 -23.67
CA GLU A 26 11.76 -4.06 -24.69
C GLU A 26 10.59 -5.02 -24.39
N LEU A 27 10.40 -5.39 -23.12
CA LEU A 27 9.28 -6.22 -22.69
C LEU A 27 7.94 -5.48 -22.85
N CYS A 28 7.89 -4.19 -22.50
CA CYS A 28 6.69 -3.36 -22.65
C CYS A 28 6.35 -3.10 -24.12
N ASP A 29 7.34 -2.86 -24.98
CA ASP A 29 7.14 -2.69 -26.42
C ASP A 29 6.61 -3.98 -27.08
N ALA A 30 7.07 -5.14 -26.61
CA ALA A 30 6.66 -6.43 -27.15
C ALA A 30 5.29 -6.93 -26.65
N TRP A 31 4.93 -6.62 -25.40
CA TRP A 31 3.78 -7.24 -24.71
C TRP A 31 2.82 -6.27 -24.02
N GLY A 32 3.08 -4.97 -24.08
CA GLY A 32 2.30 -3.95 -23.38
C GLY A 32 2.74 -3.75 -21.93
N GLU A 33 2.24 -2.69 -21.31
CA GLU A 33 2.42 -2.46 -19.87
C GLU A 33 1.49 -3.38 -19.06
N ASP A 34 1.98 -3.81 -17.89
CA ASP A 34 1.12 -4.47 -16.91
C ASP A 34 0.04 -3.48 -16.45
N ASP A 35 -1.18 -3.98 -16.23
CA ASP A 35 -2.22 -3.19 -15.59
C ASP A 35 -1.70 -2.61 -14.26
N PRO A 36 -2.18 -1.40 -13.86
CA PRO A 36 -1.83 -0.82 -12.57
C PRO A 36 -2.07 -1.86 -11.48
N ARG A 37 -1.03 -2.16 -10.70
CA ARG A 37 -1.18 -3.06 -9.56
C ARG A 37 -2.12 -2.39 -8.57
N VAL A 38 -3.38 -2.82 -8.58
CA VAL A 38 -4.33 -2.47 -7.52
C VAL A 38 -3.73 -3.06 -6.25
N GLY A 39 -3.27 -2.19 -5.34
CA GLY A 39 -2.74 -2.60 -4.05
C GLY A 39 -3.75 -3.42 -3.25
N ARG A 40 -3.37 -3.83 -2.04
CA ARG A 40 -4.33 -4.47 -1.12
C ARG A 40 -5.57 -3.55 -1.01
N PRO A 41 -6.78 -4.04 -1.33
CA PRO A 41 -7.95 -3.18 -1.30
C PRO A 41 -8.18 -2.72 0.14
N VAL A 42 -8.24 -1.41 0.33
CA VAL A 42 -8.44 -0.77 1.64
C VAL A 42 -9.94 -0.78 1.95
N THR A 43 -10.53 -1.96 2.07
CA THR A 43 -11.99 -2.12 2.28
C THR A 43 -12.45 -1.74 3.68
N GLY A 44 -11.52 -1.38 4.59
CA GLY A 44 -11.85 -1.01 5.97
C GLY A 44 -11.96 0.50 6.23
N VAL A 45 -11.53 1.34 5.28
CA VAL A 45 -11.60 2.80 5.38
C VAL A 45 -12.93 3.25 4.78
N THR A 46 -13.99 3.16 5.58
CA THR A 46 -15.28 3.76 5.25
C THR A 46 -15.40 5.12 5.93
N ASP A 47 -16.22 6.01 5.37
CA ASP A 47 -16.39 7.37 5.90
C ASP A 47 -16.89 7.35 7.36
N GLU A 48 -17.70 6.35 7.73
CA GLU A 48 -18.18 6.16 9.11
C GLU A 48 -17.04 5.81 10.08
N ASN A 49 -16.11 4.96 9.64
CA ASN A 49 -14.95 4.58 10.44
C ASN A 49 -13.96 5.74 10.59
N ILE A 50 -13.82 6.58 9.56
CA ILE A 50 -12.98 7.78 9.63
C ILE A 50 -13.56 8.76 10.66
N GLU A 51 -14.85 9.03 10.61
CA GLU A 51 -15.49 10.02 11.48
C GLU A 51 -15.51 9.55 12.95
N THR A 52 -15.78 8.27 13.20
CA THR A 52 -15.71 7.70 14.55
C THR A 52 -14.31 7.79 15.15
N VAL A 53 -13.27 7.46 14.38
CA VAL A 53 -11.87 7.61 14.82
C VAL A 53 -11.52 9.06 15.06
N ARG A 54 -12.01 9.98 14.22
CA ARG A 54 -11.79 11.41 14.39
C ARG A 54 -12.39 11.93 15.69
N MET A 55 -13.65 11.60 15.99
CA MET A 55 -14.31 12.03 17.22
C MET A 55 -13.57 11.55 18.47
N LEU A 56 -13.12 10.29 18.49
CA LEU A 56 -12.38 9.71 19.62
C LEU A 56 -11.02 10.41 19.85
N ILE A 57 -10.35 10.83 18.77
CA ILE A 57 -9.09 11.57 18.86
C ILE A 57 -9.33 13.03 19.31
N GLU A 58 -10.40 13.67 18.85
CA GLU A 58 -10.77 15.02 19.27
C GLU A 58 -11.16 15.05 20.76
N GLU A 59 -11.80 13.99 21.27
CA GLU A 59 -12.10 13.84 22.70
C GLU A 59 -10.84 13.57 23.54
N ASN A 60 -9.93 12.71 23.06
CA ASN A 60 -8.67 12.41 23.73
C ASN A 60 -7.50 12.31 22.74
N PRO A 61 -6.70 13.38 22.57
CA PRO A 61 -5.58 13.40 21.62
C PRO A 61 -4.46 12.39 21.92
N HIS A 62 -4.39 11.86 23.15
CA HIS A 62 -3.38 10.89 23.58
C HIS A 62 -3.89 9.45 23.54
N ILE A 63 -5.04 9.20 22.93
CA ILE A 63 -5.63 7.87 22.81
C ILE A 63 -4.72 6.94 21.99
N SER A 64 -4.57 5.69 22.45
CA SER A 64 -3.73 4.72 21.75
C SER A 64 -4.45 4.12 20.55
N ILE A 65 -3.70 3.85 19.47
CA ILE A 65 -4.23 3.18 18.26
C ILE A 65 -4.87 1.82 18.60
N ARG A 66 -4.32 1.09 19.59
CA ARG A 66 -4.90 -0.17 20.06
C ARG A 66 -6.28 0.02 20.71
N TYR A 67 -6.44 1.08 21.49
CA TYR A 67 -7.73 1.39 22.10
C TYR A 67 -8.75 1.81 21.04
N LEU A 68 -8.36 2.65 20.09
CA LEU A 68 -9.20 3.02 18.94
C LEU A 68 -9.69 1.79 18.16
N ALA A 69 -8.81 0.83 17.90
CA ALA A 69 -9.16 -0.42 17.23
C ALA A 69 -10.14 -1.29 18.05
N PHE A 70 -10.01 -1.28 19.38
CA PHE A 70 -10.93 -1.98 20.27
C PHE A 70 -12.31 -1.33 20.30
N GLU A 71 -12.36 0.00 20.42
CA GLU A 71 -13.60 0.78 20.51
C GLU A 71 -14.39 0.75 19.20
N THR A 72 -13.71 0.92 18.06
CA THR A 72 -14.33 0.98 16.73
C THR A 72 -14.59 -0.41 16.13
N GLY A 73 -13.99 -1.47 16.68
CA GLY A 73 -14.00 -2.81 16.08
C GLY A 73 -13.23 -2.93 14.75
N VAL A 74 -12.54 -1.86 14.34
CA VAL A 74 -11.75 -1.80 13.11
C VAL A 74 -10.35 -2.36 13.36
N PRO A 75 -9.79 -3.18 12.46
CA PRO A 75 -8.46 -3.74 12.66
C PRO A 75 -7.39 -2.65 12.77
N TYR A 76 -6.40 -2.89 13.64
CA TYR A 76 -5.31 -1.96 13.92
C TYR A 76 -4.65 -1.37 12.67
N GLY A 77 -4.39 -2.19 11.64
CA GLY A 77 -3.76 -1.72 10.41
C GLY A 77 -4.60 -0.68 9.65
N THR A 78 -5.92 -0.81 9.71
CA THR A 78 -6.85 0.15 9.10
C THR A 78 -6.90 1.43 9.93
N ILE A 79 -6.99 1.36 11.26
CA ILE A 79 -6.90 2.56 12.12
C ILE A 79 -5.59 3.29 11.88
N ASN A 80 -4.46 2.57 11.84
CA ASN A 80 -3.17 3.16 11.56
C ASN A 80 -3.13 3.87 10.21
N SER A 81 -3.78 3.30 9.18
CA SER A 81 -3.91 3.94 7.87
C SER A 81 -4.80 5.19 7.94
N ILE A 82 -5.96 5.12 8.60
CA ILE A 82 -6.87 6.28 8.80
C ILE A 82 -6.15 7.43 9.51
N THR A 83 -5.46 7.15 10.60
CA THR A 83 -4.75 8.17 11.38
C THR A 83 -3.64 8.85 10.57
N HIS A 84 -2.91 8.09 9.74
CA HIS A 84 -1.75 8.58 9.01
C HIS A 84 -2.09 9.21 7.65
N ASP A 85 -3.01 8.60 6.91
CA ASP A 85 -3.35 8.97 5.53
C ASP A 85 -4.52 9.97 5.48
N GLU A 86 -5.62 9.67 6.19
CA GLU A 86 -6.85 10.49 6.16
C GLU A 86 -6.77 11.68 7.11
N LEU A 87 -6.41 11.44 8.37
CA LEU A 87 -6.34 12.49 9.40
C LEU A 87 -4.99 13.23 9.42
N LYS A 88 -3.98 12.71 8.70
CA LYS A 88 -2.62 13.28 8.58
C LYS A 88 -1.98 13.62 9.94
N LEU A 89 -2.31 12.85 10.96
CA LEU A 89 -1.83 13.07 12.31
C LEU A 89 -0.39 12.56 12.42
N LYS A 90 0.48 13.38 13.02
CA LYS A 90 1.84 12.98 13.38
C LYS A 90 1.83 12.59 14.85
N THR A 91 2.30 11.39 15.16
CA THR A 91 2.61 11.04 16.55
C THR A 91 3.72 11.96 17.03
N LEU A 92 3.52 12.62 18.17
CA LEU A 92 4.60 13.30 18.88
C LEU A 92 5.58 12.22 19.36
N CYS A 93 6.73 12.12 18.70
CA CYS A 93 7.85 11.33 19.21
C CYS A 93 8.38 12.06 20.45
N ALA A 94 8.24 11.45 21.62
CA ALA A 94 8.88 11.89 22.87
C ALA A 94 10.32 11.35 22.95
#